data_AF-J4HWF5-F1
#
_entry.id   AF-J4HWF5-F1
#
_cell.length_a   1.000
_cell.length_b   1.000
_cell.length_c   1.000
_cell.angle_alpha   90.00
_cell.angle_beta   90.00
_cell.angle_gamma   90.00
#
_symmetry.space_group_name_H-M   'P 1'
#
loop_
_entity.id
_entity.type
_entity.pdbx_description
1 polymer ?
#
loop_
_entity_poly.entity_id
_entity_poly.type
_entity_poly.pdbx_seq_one_letter_code
_entity_poly.pdbx_strand_id
1 'polypeptide(L)'
;MSLVKVPFLLANVTSAYIASTPPNPSVPADQRPKNITPSERVFSAIVKYVRCAGSVFELVVILARQWPSHLLSRQILDALIHGPSTLANQIIVSPAFLVGCGLVTSSVLIRILCYRTLGRLFTFEVAVKNDHKLITHGPYSYVRHPGYLASIAGWIGTGITCLSQGSWLTECGILETPAGRVAVWLYGSLFVYGAVTFVMRAPLEDALLKDRFKTQWDEWAKRYLMWVHRVVGFGTSLSNQKGVSEEFTGRPRLDLASSPSRRRLGMELSRERKCPFGWIADHMCSIKPPKFAEPSGNPLYGRDVSPESLYVQMSLIKVPFLLANVISTYIASTPPNPSVPANQRPKNVTPSERTFSAVVKYIRCAGSVLELVVVLAQQRPSHPLSQTILEAFVHGPSILASQITISPTFLIGCGLVTSAVFIRMLCFRALGRFFTFEVSIKDDHKLITHGPYSYVRHPSYLANLVGWIGTGMACLSPGSWFKECGILETAAGRVAVCLYGAFFLYGAVNFMMRAPLEDELLRARFGVQWDEWAKSVPYRLIPYIY
;
A
#
# COMPACT_ATOMS: atom_id res chain seq x y z
N MET A 1 -31.03 -13.42 -11.41
CA MET A 1 -29.82 -13.82 -10.65
C MET A 1 -29.40 -12.84 -9.55
N SER A 2 -29.57 -11.51 -9.68
CA SER A 2 -29.10 -10.57 -8.64
C SER A 2 -29.81 -10.66 -7.27
N LEU A 3 -31.06 -11.15 -7.19
CA LEU A 3 -31.76 -11.33 -5.91
C LEU A 3 -31.03 -12.28 -4.96
N VAL A 4 -30.22 -13.21 -5.50
CA VAL A 4 -29.39 -14.11 -4.70
C VAL A 4 -28.34 -13.34 -3.89
N LYS A 5 -27.93 -12.12 -4.30
CA LYS A 5 -27.01 -11.26 -3.54
C LYS A 5 -27.65 -10.65 -2.28
N VAL A 6 -28.97 -10.45 -2.26
CA VAL A 6 -29.68 -9.75 -1.18
C VAL A 6 -29.32 -10.29 0.21
N PRO A 7 -29.41 -11.61 0.51
CA PRO A 7 -29.04 -12.13 1.82
C PRO A 7 -27.57 -11.86 2.19
N PHE A 8 -26.64 -11.92 1.21
CA PHE A 8 -25.22 -11.64 1.44
C PHE A 8 -24.97 -10.15 1.74
N LEU A 9 -25.65 -9.24 1.03
CA LEU A 9 -25.53 -7.81 1.24
C LEU A 9 -26.10 -7.40 2.60
N LEU A 10 -27.26 -7.95 3.00
CA LEU A 10 -27.82 -7.76 4.33
C LEU A 10 -26.86 -8.28 5.41
N ALA A 11 -26.34 -9.50 5.24
CA ALA A 11 -25.35 -10.06 6.16
C ALA A 11 -24.09 -9.18 6.26
N ASN A 12 -23.59 -8.64 5.15
CA ASN A 12 -22.44 -7.74 5.14
C ASN A 12 -22.72 -6.43 5.89
N VAL A 13 -23.88 -5.80 5.66
CA VAL A 13 -24.29 -4.57 6.35
C VAL A 13 -24.40 -4.80 7.85
N THR A 14 -25.08 -5.86 8.27
CA THR A 14 -25.20 -6.23 9.68
C THR A 14 -23.84 -6.55 10.29
N SER A 15 -23.01 -7.32 9.59
CA SER A 15 -21.66 -7.69 10.04
C SER A 15 -20.76 -6.48 10.22
N ALA A 16 -20.75 -5.56 9.25
CA ALA A 16 -19.98 -4.33 9.29
C ALA A 16 -20.43 -3.41 10.42
N TYR A 17 -21.74 -3.29 10.64
CA TYR A 17 -22.32 -2.50 11.72
C TYR A 17 -21.93 -3.04 13.10
N ILE A 18 -22.13 -4.35 13.34
CA ILE A 18 -21.78 -4.99 14.61
C ILE A 18 -20.27 -4.88 14.87
N ALA A 19 -19.44 -5.20 13.87
CA ALA A 19 -17.99 -5.14 14.00
C ALA A 19 -17.44 -3.73 14.25
N SER A 20 -18.21 -2.68 13.96
CA SER A 20 -17.79 -1.27 14.08
C SER A 20 -18.56 -0.51 15.17
N THR A 21 -19.39 -1.21 15.94
CA THR A 21 -20.11 -0.64 17.09
C THR A 21 -19.45 -1.13 18.38
N PRO A 22 -19.01 -0.22 19.28
CA PRO A 22 -18.41 -0.64 20.53
C PRO A 22 -19.46 -1.34 21.42
N PRO A 23 -19.14 -2.52 22.00
CA PRO A 23 -20.07 -3.24 22.86
C PRO A 23 -20.23 -2.59 24.25
N ASN A 24 -19.33 -1.67 24.62
CA ASN A 24 -19.26 -1.03 25.93
C ASN A 24 -19.33 0.50 25.78
N PRO A 25 -19.82 1.22 26.81
CA PRO A 25 -19.78 2.68 26.83
C PRO A 25 -18.35 3.24 26.82
N SER A 26 -18.23 4.51 26.42
CA SER A 26 -16.94 5.23 26.39
C SER A 26 -16.28 5.26 27.76
N VAL A 27 -14.95 5.20 27.80
CA VAL A 27 -14.17 5.20 29.04
C VAL A 27 -14.23 6.59 29.69
N PRO A 28 -14.36 6.72 31.03
CA PRO A 28 -14.24 7.99 31.74
C PRO A 28 -12.93 8.74 31.43
N ALA A 29 -12.97 10.08 31.42
CA ALA A 29 -11.85 10.91 30.96
C ALA A 29 -10.57 10.78 31.80
N ASP A 30 -10.70 10.47 33.09
CA ASP A 30 -9.64 10.24 34.07
C ASP A 30 -8.83 8.97 33.80
N GLN A 31 -9.41 7.98 33.13
CA GLN A 31 -8.76 6.70 32.79
C GLN A 31 -8.20 6.69 31.36
N ARG A 32 -8.21 7.84 30.68
CA ARG A 32 -7.68 7.98 29.31
C ARG A 32 -6.22 8.45 29.34
N PRO A 33 -5.36 7.93 28.45
CA PRO A 33 -4.05 8.51 28.21
C PRO A 33 -4.20 9.97 27.74
N LYS A 34 -3.45 10.90 28.34
CA LYS A 34 -3.53 12.34 28.06
C LYS A 34 -3.17 12.74 26.61
N ASN A 35 -2.58 11.82 25.84
CA ASN A 35 -2.01 12.08 24.51
C ASN A 35 -2.82 11.52 23.34
N ILE A 36 -4.08 11.10 23.52
CA ILE A 36 -4.88 10.56 22.41
C ILE A 36 -5.51 11.68 21.59
N THR A 37 -5.26 11.66 20.27
CA THR A 37 -5.80 12.62 19.31
C THR A 37 -7.32 12.49 19.13
N PRO A 38 -8.09 13.61 19.08
CA PRO A 38 -9.54 13.60 18.86
C PRO A 38 -10.01 12.89 17.58
N SER A 39 -9.13 12.76 16.59
CA SER A 39 -9.38 12.10 15.30
C SER A 39 -9.80 10.62 15.41
N GLU A 40 -9.32 9.90 16.42
CA GLU A 40 -9.65 8.47 16.60
C GLU A 40 -11.15 8.26 16.90
N ARG A 41 -11.75 9.18 17.66
CA ARG A 41 -13.18 9.14 18.01
C ARG A 41 -14.06 9.41 16.81
N VAL A 42 -13.69 10.42 16.02
CA VAL A 42 -14.39 10.78 14.78
C VAL A 42 -14.30 9.64 13.77
N PHE A 43 -13.11 9.04 13.62
CA PHE A 43 -12.87 7.90 12.75
C PHE A 43 -13.80 6.72 13.10
N SER A 44 -13.84 6.32 14.37
CA SER A 44 -14.69 5.21 14.78
C SER A 44 -16.19 5.49 14.62
N ALA A 45 -16.62 6.74 14.77
CA ALA A 45 -18.03 7.12 14.62
C ALA A 45 -18.50 7.04 13.15
N ILE A 46 -17.63 7.40 12.21
CA ILE A 46 -17.93 7.49 10.78
C ILE A 46 -17.76 6.13 10.08
N VAL A 47 -16.76 5.33 10.45
CA VAL A 47 -16.40 4.07 9.77
C VAL A 47 -17.56 3.09 9.65
N LYS A 48 -18.44 3.00 10.66
CA LYS A 48 -19.59 2.09 10.63
C LYS A 48 -20.57 2.42 9.50
N TYR A 49 -20.76 3.69 9.17
CA TYR A 49 -21.66 4.13 8.09
C TYR A 49 -20.99 4.00 6.74
N VAL A 50 -19.73 4.46 6.63
CA VAL A 50 -18.96 4.40 5.38
C VAL A 50 -18.79 2.95 4.93
N ARG A 51 -18.53 2.02 5.86
CA ARG A 51 -18.36 0.59 5.54
C ARG A 51 -19.64 -0.04 4.99
N CYS A 52 -20.81 0.38 5.45
CA CYS A 52 -22.09 -0.18 5.00
C CYS A 52 -22.60 0.44 3.68
N ALA A 53 -22.17 1.67 3.35
CA ALA A 53 -22.75 2.47 2.27
C ALA A 53 -22.80 1.72 0.92
N GLY A 54 -21.68 1.12 0.49
CA GLY A 54 -21.63 0.39 -0.79
C GLY A 54 -22.61 -0.77 -0.89
N SER A 55 -22.70 -1.60 0.16
CA SER A 55 -23.64 -2.73 0.20
C SER A 55 -25.09 -2.29 0.32
N VAL A 56 -25.36 -1.17 1.00
CA VAL A 56 -26.72 -0.58 1.08
C VAL A 56 -27.15 -0.05 -0.29
N PHE A 57 -26.30 0.71 -0.97
CA PHE A 57 -26.63 1.23 -2.31
C PHE A 57 -26.84 0.10 -3.32
N GLU A 58 -25.99 -0.92 -3.31
CA GLU A 58 -26.18 -2.09 -4.19
C GLU A 58 -27.50 -2.82 -3.89
N LEU A 59 -27.83 -3.01 -2.61
CA LEU A 59 -29.10 -3.62 -2.20
C LEU A 59 -30.30 -2.80 -2.70
N VAL A 60 -30.26 -1.48 -2.50
CA VAL A 60 -31.32 -0.55 -2.92
C VAL A 60 -31.50 -0.58 -4.45
N VAL A 61 -30.41 -0.61 -5.22
CA VAL A 61 -30.47 -0.75 -6.69
C VAL A 61 -31.07 -2.09 -7.11
N ILE A 62 -30.68 -3.20 -6.47
CA ILE A 62 -31.25 -4.54 -6.76
C ILE A 62 -32.76 -4.57 -6.51
N LEU A 63 -33.23 -3.92 -5.45
CA LEU A 63 -34.65 -3.85 -5.08
C LEU A 63 -35.44 -2.93 -6.02
N ALA A 64 -34.93 -1.72 -6.29
CA ALA A 64 -35.57 -0.77 -7.21
C ALA A 64 -35.77 -1.37 -8.61
N ARG A 65 -34.80 -2.17 -9.06
CA ARG A 65 -34.87 -2.88 -10.34
C ARG A 65 -36.03 -3.89 -10.44
N GLN A 66 -36.59 -4.39 -9.33
CA GLN A 66 -37.72 -5.32 -9.38
C GLN A 66 -39.03 -4.65 -9.80
N TRP A 67 -39.17 -3.35 -9.55
CA TRP A 67 -40.36 -2.56 -9.89
C TRP A 67 -39.99 -1.29 -10.65
N PRO A 68 -39.47 -1.40 -11.89
CA PRO A 68 -38.98 -0.25 -12.67
C PRO A 68 -40.11 0.71 -13.10
N SER A 69 -41.37 0.28 -13.03
CA SER A 69 -42.55 1.12 -13.26
C SER A 69 -42.88 2.04 -12.08
N HIS A 70 -42.40 1.73 -10.88
CA HIS A 70 -42.70 2.50 -9.68
C HIS A 70 -41.88 3.81 -9.65
N LEU A 71 -42.52 4.92 -9.26
CA LEU A 71 -41.90 6.26 -9.27
C LEU A 71 -40.63 6.33 -8.43
N LEU A 72 -40.67 5.80 -7.20
CA LEU A 72 -39.48 5.78 -6.32
C LEU A 72 -38.35 4.93 -6.89
N SER A 73 -38.66 3.80 -7.54
CA SER A 73 -37.64 2.93 -8.14
C SER A 73 -36.93 3.64 -9.29
N ARG A 74 -37.66 4.41 -10.10
CA ARG A 74 -37.07 5.22 -11.17
C ARG A 74 -36.14 6.28 -10.59
N GLN A 75 -36.61 7.06 -9.62
CA GLN A 75 -35.79 8.07 -8.95
C GLN A 75 -34.51 7.48 -8.34
N ILE A 76 -34.60 6.29 -7.73
CA ILE A 76 -33.44 5.58 -7.17
C ILE A 76 -32.47 5.14 -8.27
N LEU A 77 -32.97 4.52 -9.35
CA LEU A 77 -32.12 4.04 -10.45
C LEU A 77 -31.44 5.22 -11.17
N ASP A 78 -32.17 6.32 -11.40
CA ASP A 78 -31.62 7.54 -12.02
C ASP A 78 -30.57 8.22 -11.14
N ALA A 79 -30.72 8.16 -9.81
CA ALA A 79 -29.77 8.75 -8.87
C ALA A 79 -28.52 7.89 -8.64
N LEU A 80 -28.66 6.56 -8.67
CA LEU A 80 -27.59 5.62 -8.30
C LEU A 80 -26.96 4.91 -9.49
N ILE A 81 -27.36 5.19 -10.73
CA ILE A 81 -26.75 4.60 -11.92
C ILE A 81 -26.31 5.74 -12.84
N HIS A 82 -25.04 5.71 -13.24
CA HIS A 82 -24.55 6.62 -14.26
C HIS A 82 -24.60 5.91 -15.61
N GLY A 83 -25.69 6.12 -16.36
CA GLY A 83 -25.94 5.47 -17.64
C GLY A 83 -27.35 4.91 -17.74
N PRO A 84 -27.63 4.01 -18.70
CA PRO A 84 -28.96 3.42 -18.82
C PRO A 84 -29.26 2.52 -17.62
N SER A 85 -30.50 2.58 -17.11
CA SER A 85 -30.95 1.78 -15.96
C SER A 85 -30.84 0.26 -16.17
N THR A 86 -30.68 -0.17 -17.42
CA THR A 86 -30.39 -1.57 -17.80
C THR A 86 -29.04 -2.06 -17.29
N LEU A 87 -28.08 -1.18 -16.96
CA LEU A 87 -26.80 -1.56 -16.34
C LEU A 87 -27.00 -2.31 -15.02
N ALA A 88 -28.10 -2.04 -14.28
CA ALA A 88 -28.44 -2.79 -13.08
C ALA A 88 -28.62 -4.30 -13.33
N ASN A 89 -28.82 -4.75 -14.57
CA ASN A 89 -28.92 -6.16 -14.94
C ASN A 89 -27.58 -6.89 -14.88
N GLN A 90 -26.46 -6.17 -14.97
CA GLN A 90 -25.10 -6.72 -14.90
C GLN A 90 -24.67 -7.05 -13.46
N ILE A 91 -25.45 -6.62 -12.46
CA ILE A 91 -25.20 -6.98 -11.06
C ILE A 91 -25.42 -8.48 -10.85
N ILE A 92 -24.33 -9.20 -10.59
CA ILE A 92 -24.30 -10.65 -10.43
C ILE A 92 -23.39 -11.06 -9.25
N VAL A 93 -23.57 -12.29 -8.77
CA VAL A 93 -22.66 -12.90 -7.80
C VAL A 93 -21.39 -13.36 -8.54
N SER A 94 -20.25 -12.75 -8.24
CA SER A 94 -18.95 -13.21 -8.72
C SER A 94 -18.21 -14.05 -7.66
N PRO A 95 -17.24 -14.90 -8.04
CA PRO A 95 -16.40 -15.61 -7.08
C PRO A 95 -15.66 -14.66 -6.13
N ALA A 96 -15.17 -13.52 -6.65
CA ALA A 96 -14.52 -12.49 -5.85
C ALA A 96 -15.48 -11.89 -4.80
N PHE A 97 -16.74 -11.62 -5.17
CA PHE A 97 -17.76 -11.17 -4.23
C PHE A 97 -17.94 -12.15 -3.07
N LEU A 98 -18.01 -13.46 -3.35
CA LEU A 98 -18.17 -14.49 -2.31
C LEU A 98 -16.94 -14.58 -1.38
N VAL A 99 -15.73 -14.44 -1.93
CA VAL A 99 -14.49 -14.34 -1.12
C VAL A 99 -14.55 -13.13 -0.20
N GLY A 100 -14.99 -11.97 -0.72
CA GLY A 100 -15.18 -10.76 0.06
C GLY A 100 -16.19 -10.94 1.19
N CYS A 101 -17.36 -11.54 0.91
CA CYS A 101 -18.35 -11.89 1.93
C CYS A 101 -17.77 -12.81 3.00
N GLY A 102 -17.05 -13.87 2.60
CA GLY A 102 -16.39 -14.80 3.53
C GLY A 102 -15.41 -14.08 4.47
N LEU A 103 -14.63 -13.13 3.96
CA LEU A 103 -13.73 -12.31 4.77
C LEU A 103 -14.49 -11.39 5.74
N VAL A 104 -15.57 -10.74 5.30
CA VAL A 104 -16.41 -9.89 6.15
C VAL A 104 -17.07 -10.70 7.26
N THR A 105 -17.63 -11.87 6.96
CA THR A 105 -18.25 -12.76 7.94
C THR A 105 -17.22 -13.29 8.93
N SER A 106 -16.07 -13.77 8.46
CA SER A 106 -14.99 -14.25 9.34
C SER A 106 -14.48 -13.13 10.27
N SER A 107 -14.35 -11.91 9.73
CA SER A 107 -13.97 -10.71 10.48
C SER A 107 -14.94 -10.41 11.63
N VAL A 108 -16.25 -10.40 11.38
CA VAL A 108 -17.23 -10.10 12.43
C VAL A 108 -17.29 -11.22 13.47
N LEU A 109 -17.15 -12.49 13.06
CA LEU A 109 -17.13 -13.61 14.01
C LEU A 109 -15.96 -13.48 14.98
N ILE A 110 -14.75 -13.18 14.47
CA ILE A 110 -13.58 -12.95 15.32
C ILE A 110 -13.80 -11.72 16.22
N ARG A 111 -14.38 -10.63 15.70
CA ARG A 111 -14.71 -9.44 16.51
C ARG A 111 -15.68 -9.75 17.64
N ILE A 112 -16.76 -10.50 17.36
CA ILE A 112 -17.73 -10.92 18.37
C ILE A 112 -17.05 -11.80 19.42
N LEU A 113 -16.20 -12.74 19.02
CA LEU A 113 -15.43 -13.54 19.96
C LEU A 113 -14.54 -12.66 20.85
N CYS A 114 -13.83 -11.68 20.29
CA CYS A 114 -13.06 -10.72 21.07
C CYS A 114 -13.92 -9.93 22.06
N TYR A 115 -15.11 -9.48 21.64
CA TYR A 115 -16.06 -8.75 22.50
C TYR A 115 -16.52 -9.62 23.66
N ARG A 116 -16.85 -10.90 23.39
CA ARG A 116 -17.30 -11.83 24.43
C ARG A 116 -16.18 -12.21 25.39
N THR A 117 -14.96 -12.42 24.88
CA THR A 117 -13.80 -12.81 25.71
C THR A 117 -13.32 -11.67 26.60
N LEU A 118 -13.23 -10.44 26.08
CA LEU A 118 -12.82 -9.29 26.90
C LEU A 118 -13.97 -8.71 27.73
N GLY A 119 -15.21 -8.90 27.31
CA GLY A 119 -16.40 -8.36 27.98
C GLY A 119 -16.27 -6.86 28.23
N ARG A 120 -16.44 -6.44 29.49
CA ARG A 120 -16.35 -5.02 29.90
C ARG A 120 -14.97 -4.39 29.68
N LEU A 121 -13.91 -5.18 29.49
CA LEU A 121 -12.56 -4.67 29.30
C LEU A 121 -12.31 -4.17 27.88
N PHE A 122 -13.15 -4.58 26.92
CA PHE A 122 -12.99 -4.18 25.53
C PHE A 122 -13.35 -2.69 25.31
N THR A 123 -12.43 -1.94 24.72
CA THR A 123 -12.63 -0.52 24.39
C THR A 123 -12.08 -0.21 23.00
N PHE A 124 -12.76 0.64 22.24
CA PHE A 124 -12.21 1.18 20.99
C PHE A 124 -11.17 2.27 21.24
N GLU A 125 -11.19 2.91 22.40
CA GLU A 125 -10.15 3.86 22.85
C GLU A 125 -9.03 3.08 23.56
N VAL A 126 -7.77 3.51 23.44
CA VAL A 126 -6.68 2.90 24.22
C VAL A 126 -6.90 3.32 25.67
N ALA A 127 -7.25 2.38 26.53
CA ALA A 127 -7.45 2.66 27.94
C ALA A 127 -7.17 1.43 28.78
N VAL A 128 -6.48 1.65 29.90
CA VAL A 128 -6.30 0.64 30.93
C VAL A 128 -7.21 1.01 32.09
N LYS A 129 -8.31 0.27 32.24
CA LYS A 129 -9.27 0.48 33.33
C LYS A 129 -8.64 0.20 34.70
N ASN A 130 -9.19 0.78 35.75
CA ASN A 130 -8.67 0.55 37.11
C ASN A 130 -8.75 -0.94 37.53
N ASP A 131 -9.76 -1.66 37.05
CA ASP A 131 -10.01 -3.09 37.29
C ASP A 131 -9.54 -3.99 36.13
N HIS A 132 -8.64 -3.49 35.27
CA HIS A 132 -8.23 -4.22 34.07
C HIS A 132 -7.56 -5.55 34.42
N LYS A 133 -7.94 -6.61 33.71
CA LYS A 133 -7.33 -7.95 33.84
C LYS A 133 -6.67 -8.33 32.52
N LEU A 134 -5.52 -9.00 32.59
CA LEU A 134 -4.87 -9.55 31.41
C LEU A 134 -5.64 -10.79 30.95
N ILE A 135 -6.15 -10.75 29.71
CA ILE A 135 -6.90 -11.86 29.11
C ILE A 135 -6.01 -12.58 28.09
N THR A 136 -5.84 -13.88 28.29
CA THR A 136 -4.87 -14.71 27.55
C THR A 136 -5.50 -15.93 26.86
N HIS A 137 -6.83 -16.08 26.92
CA HIS A 137 -7.58 -17.20 26.35
C HIS A 137 -8.47 -16.74 25.18
N GLY A 138 -9.11 -17.69 24.48
CA GLY A 138 -9.97 -17.38 23.32
C GLY A 138 -9.14 -16.88 22.13
N PRO A 139 -9.59 -15.88 21.36
CA PRO A 139 -8.79 -15.33 20.26
C PRO A 139 -7.41 -14.82 20.68
N TYR A 140 -7.27 -14.39 21.94
CA TYR A 140 -6.03 -13.87 22.53
C TYR A 140 -4.99 -14.97 22.81
N SER A 141 -5.37 -16.26 22.77
CA SER A 141 -4.38 -17.35 22.86
C SER A 141 -3.67 -17.64 21.53
N TYR A 142 -3.97 -16.91 20.46
CA TYR A 142 -3.33 -17.11 19.15
C TYR A 142 -2.52 -15.88 18.72
N VAL A 143 -3.10 -14.70 18.91
CA VAL A 143 -2.53 -13.41 18.50
C VAL A 143 -2.81 -12.38 19.58
N ARG A 144 -1.91 -11.40 19.78
CA ARG A 144 -2.10 -10.36 20.80
C ARG A 144 -3.27 -9.42 20.53
N HIS A 145 -3.47 -9.02 19.27
CA HIS A 145 -4.54 -8.10 18.86
C HIS A 145 -5.45 -8.71 17.77
N PRO A 146 -6.19 -9.78 18.07
CA PRO A 146 -7.06 -10.44 17.11
C PRO A 146 -8.16 -9.50 16.58
N GLY A 147 -8.62 -8.55 17.40
CA GLY A 147 -9.59 -7.54 17.00
C GLY A 147 -9.09 -6.57 15.91
N TYR A 148 -7.80 -6.21 15.90
CA TYR A 148 -7.22 -5.35 14.86
C TYR A 148 -7.07 -6.11 13.54
N LEU A 149 -6.53 -7.33 13.60
CA LEU A 149 -6.41 -8.21 12.44
C LEU A 149 -7.77 -8.47 11.79
N ALA A 150 -8.77 -8.80 12.61
CA ALA A 150 -10.14 -9.01 12.14
C ALA A 150 -10.71 -7.76 11.47
N SER A 151 -10.47 -6.57 12.02
CA SER A 151 -10.98 -5.32 11.43
C SER A 151 -10.37 -5.05 10.06
N ILE A 152 -9.05 -5.21 9.91
CA ILE A 152 -8.34 -5.05 8.63
C ILE A 152 -8.85 -6.05 7.59
N ALA A 153 -8.95 -7.33 7.96
CA ALA A 153 -9.50 -8.37 7.07
C ALA A 153 -10.94 -8.03 6.63
N GLY A 154 -11.74 -7.49 7.55
CA GLY A 154 -13.09 -7.05 7.28
C GLY A 154 -13.18 -5.88 6.30
N TRP A 155 -12.23 -4.93 6.35
CA TRP A 155 -12.16 -3.82 5.41
C TRP A 155 -11.72 -4.26 4.02
N ILE A 156 -10.71 -5.14 3.94
CA ILE A 156 -10.30 -5.77 2.69
C ILE A 156 -11.48 -6.53 2.07
N GLY A 157 -12.19 -7.33 2.88
CA GLY A 157 -13.40 -8.04 2.46
C GLY A 157 -14.47 -7.10 1.90
N THR A 158 -14.77 -6.00 2.59
CA THR A 158 -15.75 -5.00 2.10
C THR A 158 -15.29 -4.34 0.80
N GLY A 159 -13.99 -4.01 0.68
CA GLY A 159 -13.42 -3.50 -0.57
C GLY A 159 -13.61 -4.48 -1.74
N ILE A 160 -13.31 -5.77 -1.51
CA ILE A 160 -13.52 -6.82 -2.52
C ILE A 160 -15.00 -6.93 -2.90
N THR A 161 -15.93 -6.95 -1.93
CA THR A 161 -17.37 -7.05 -2.25
C THR A 161 -17.88 -5.88 -3.09
N CYS A 162 -17.39 -4.67 -2.82
CA CYS A 162 -17.86 -3.46 -3.48
C CYS A 162 -17.17 -3.21 -4.83
N LEU A 163 -15.96 -3.74 -5.05
CA LEU A 163 -15.16 -3.49 -6.26
C LEU A 163 -14.99 -4.74 -7.14
N SER A 164 -15.59 -5.87 -6.77
CA SER A 164 -15.60 -7.06 -7.61
C SER A 164 -16.51 -6.89 -8.82
N GLN A 165 -16.19 -7.55 -9.93
CA GLN A 165 -17.08 -7.66 -11.09
C GLN A 165 -18.50 -8.08 -10.66
N GLY A 166 -19.50 -7.45 -11.28
CA GLY A 166 -20.90 -7.65 -10.94
C GLY A 166 -21.36 -6.89 -9.70
N SER A 167 -20.57 -5.94 -9.16
CA SER A 167 -21.00 -5.04 -8.08
C SER A 167 -21.61 -3.76 -8.65
N TRP A 168 -22.33 -3.03 -7.79
CA TRP A 168 -22.92 -1.75 -8.17
C TRP A 168 -21.87 -0.73 -8.64
N LEU A 169 -20.73 -0.63 -7.95
CA LEU A 169 -19.70 0.35 -8.30
C LEU A 169 -19.06 0.06 -9.66
N THR A 170 -18.86 -1.21 -10.01
CA THR A 170 -18.19 -1.59 -11.27
C THR A 170 -19.12 -1.56 -12.47
N GLU A 171 -20.37 -2.01 -12.31
CA GLU A 171 -21.27 -2.20 -13.46
C GLU A 171 -22.18 -1.00 -13.74
N CYS A 172 -22.47 -0.15 -12.75
CA CYS A 172 -23.45 0.94 -12.91
C CYS A 172 -22.83 2.29 -13.30
N GLY A 173 -21.67 2.29 -13.96
CA GLY A 173 -20.99 3.50 -14.47
C GLY A 173 -20.46 4.46 -13.40
N ILE A 174 -20.58 4.13 -12.11
CA ILE A 174 -20.18 5.01 -11.01
C ILE A 174 -18.68 5.31 -11.05
N LEU A 175 -17.85 4.31 -11.33
CA LEU A 175 -16.39 4.46 -11.45
C LEU A 175 -15.96 5.29 -12.68
N GLU A 176 -16.84 5.56 -13.63
CA GLU A 176 -16.54 6.41 -14.78
C GLU A 176 -16.64 7.89 -14.39
N THR A 177 -17.55 8.21 -13.46
CA THR A 177 -17.73 9.57 -12.95
C THR A 177 -16.52 10.03 -12.11
N PRO A 178 -16.14 11.32 -12.17
CA PRO A 178 -15.16 11.89 -11.26
C PRO A 178 -15.55 11.72 -9.79
N ALA A 179 -16.85 11.91 -9.46
CA ALA A 179 -17.37 11.78 -8.12
C ALA A 179 -17.22 10.36 -7.55
N GLY A 180 -17.56 9.33 -8.33
CA GLY A 180 -17.41 7.93 -7.93
C GLY A 180 -15.94 7.53 -7.73
N ARG A 181 -15.03 8.00 -8.60
CA ARG A 181 -13.58 7.78 -8.41
C ARG A 181 -13.05 8.44 -7.14
N VAL A 182 -13.45 9.68 -6.88
CA VAL A 182 -13.10 10.39 -5.63
C VAL A 182 -13.67 9.65 -4.42
N ALA A 183 -14.93 9.21 -4.47
CA ALA A 183 -15.56 8.47 -3.38
C ALA A 183 -14.82 7.16 -3.06
N VAL A 184 -14.44 6.38 -4.08
CA VAL A 184 -13.66 5.14 -3.89
C VAL A 184 -12.25 5.44 -3.38
N TRP A 185 -11.63 6.53 -3.84
CA TRP A 185 -10.31 6.93 -3.33
C TRP A 185 -10.36 7.39 -1.86
N LEU A 186 -11.37 8.17 -1.48
CA LEU A 186 -11.61 8.56 -0.09
C LEU A 186 -11.91 7.35 0.79
N TYR A 187 -12.74 6.42 0.29
CA TYR A 187 -13.03 5.15 0.94
C TYR A 187 -11.73 4.36 1.19
N GLY A 188 -10.93 4.10 0.15
CA GLY A 188 -9.66 3.39 0.26
C GLY A 188 -8.69 4.08 1.21
N SER A 189 -8.55 5.40 1.12
CA SER A 189 -7.67 6.21 1.97
C SER A 189 -8.06 6.12 3.45
N LEU A 190 -9.37 6.11 3.74
CA LEU A 190 -9.88 5.97 5.11
C LEU A 190 -9.46 4.61 5.73
N PHE A 191 -9.54 3.51 4.98
CA PHE A 191 -9.15 2.19 5.51
C PHE A 191 -7.64 2.02 5.60
N VAL A 192 -6.87 2.62 4.69
CA VAL A 192 -5.41 2.69 4.82
C VAL A 192 -5.03 3.47 6.08
N TYR A 193 -5.62 4.63 6.31
CA TYR A 193 -5.45 5.41 7.55
C TYR A 193 -5.79 4.58 8.79
N GLY A 194 -6.92 3.87 8.78
CA GLY A 194 -7.32 2.98 9.87
C GLY A 194 -6.32 1.84 10.12
N ALA A 195 -5.81 1.21 9.06
CA ALA A 195 -4.85 0.12 9.16
C ALA A 195 -3.51 0.62 9.73
N VAL A 196 -3.02 1.76 9.24
CA VAL A 196 -1.84 2.44 9.79
C VAL A 196 -2.05 2.76 11.25
N THR A 197 -3.20 3.32 11.62
CA THR A 197 -3.54 3.65 13.01
C THR A 197 -3.48 2.42 13.91
N PHE A 198 -4.04 1.27 13.49
CA PHE A 198 -3.95 0.03 14.27
C PHE A 198 -2.53 -0.52 14.37
N VAL A 199 -1.73 -0.40 13.32
CA VAL A 199 -0.31 -0.80 13.35
C VAL A 199 0.48 0.07 14.33
N MET A 200 0.22 1.38 14.37
CA MET A 200 0.86 2.30 15.34
C MET A 200 0.38 2.11 16.77
N ARG A 201 -0.89 1.78 16.91
CA ARG A 201 -1.55 1.67 18.21
C ARG A 201 -1.19 0.39 18.95
N ALA A 202 -0.92 -0.70 18.23
CA ALA A 202 -0.56 -1.97 18.84
C ALA A 202 0.69 -1.89 19.76
N PRO A 203 1.82 -1.30 19.35
CA PRO A 203 2.97 -1.09 20.25
C PRO A 203 2.68 -0.22 21.47
N LEU A 204 1.86 0.83 21.31
CA LEU A 204 1.48 1.71 22.41
C LEU A 204 0.63 0.96 23.45
N GLU A 205 -0.33 0.16 22.99
CA GLU A 205 -1.17 -0.67 23.84
C GLU A 205 -0.34 -1.76 24.53
N ASP A 206 0.58 -2.42 23.82
CA ASP A 206 1.53 -3.38 24.37
C ASP A 206 2.40 -2.74 25.47
N ALA A 207 2.85 -1.49 25.29
CA ALA A 207 3.63 -0.77 26.30
C ALA A 207 2.81 -0.47 27.56
N LEU A 208 1.55 -0.05 27.41
CA LEU A 208 0.65 0.20 28.54
C LEU A 208 0.28 -1.07 29.30
N LEU A 209 0.00 -2.16 28.58
CA LEU A 209 -0.28 -3.46 29.19
C LEU A 209 0.96 -4.02 29.89
N LYS A 210 2.14 -3.86 29.29
CA LYS A 210 3.42 -4.20 29.94
C LYS A 210 3.64 -3.38 31.20
N ASP A 211 3.39 -2.09 31.16
CA ASP A 211 3.54 -1.24 32.34
C ASP A 211 2.61 -1.67 33.48
N ARG A 212 1.38 -2.08 33.17
CA ARG A 212 0.40 -2.51 34.16
C ARG A 212 0.66 -3.92 34.72
N PHE A 213 0.94 -4.90 33.86
CA PHE A 213 0.98 -6.31 34.23
C PHE A 213 2.40 -6.89 34.36
N LYS A 214 3.43 -6.09 34.04
CA LYS A 214 4.86 -6.39 34.22
C LYS A 214 5.22 -7.82 33.75
N THR A 215 5.60 -8.70 34.68
CA THR A 215 6.08 -10.06 34.38
C THR A 215 5.02 -10.95 33.74
N GLN A 216 3.74 -10.82 34.13
CA GLN A 216 2.64 -11.60 33.54
C GLN A 216 2.48 -11.28 32.05
N TRP A 217 2.66 -10.01 31.68
CA TRP A 217 2.67 -9.60 30.29
C TRP A 217 3.85 -10.19 29.53
N ASP A 218 5.07 -10.06 30.07
CA ASP A 218 6.28 -10.53 29.39
C ASP A 218 6.26 -12.06 29.17
N GLU A 219 5.76 -12.85 30.12
CA GLU A 219 5.61 -14.30 29.98
C GLU A 219 4.62 -14.69 28.89
N TRP A 220 3.47 -14.02 28.85
CA TRP A 220 2.44 -14.28 27.84
C TRP A 220 2.88 -13.77 26.45
N ALA A 221 3.44 -12.57 26.37
CA ALA A 221 3.90 -11.94 25.13
C ALA A 221 5.04 -12.73 24.47
N LYS A 222 5.88 -13.44 25.24
CA LYS A 222 6.89 -14.36 24.69
C LYS A 222 6.29 -15.55 23.94
N ARG A 223 5.12 -16.04 24.37
CA ARG A 223 4.44 -17.20 23.77
C ARG A 223 3.68 -16.86 22.50
N TYR A 224 3.16 -15.64 22.42
CA TYR A 224 2.26 -15.23 21.34
C TYR A 224 2.78 -14.02 20.57
N LEU A 225 2.90 -14.19 19.26
CA LEU A 225 3.47 -13.20 18.36
C LEU A 225 2.56 -11.97 18.22
N MET A 226 3.17 -10.79 18.15
CA MET A 226 2.50 -9.62 17.60
C MET A 226 2.28 -9.88 16.09
N TRP A 227 1.05 -9.70 15.58
CA TRP A 227 0.71 -10.00 14.18
C TRP A 227 1.55 -9.21 13.16
N VAL A 228 2.00 -8.01 13.54
CA VAL A 228 2.91 -7.15 12.74
C VAL A 228 4.33 -7.74 12.66
N HIS A 229 4.74 -8.60 13.58
CA HIS A 229 6.13 -9.03 13.76
C HIS A 229 6.64 -9.92 12.62
N ARG A 230 5.80 -10.78 12.03
CA ARG A 230 6.18 -11.58 10.83
C ARG A 230 5.96 -10.86 9.51
N VAL A 231 4.99 -9.93 9.44
CA VAL A 231 4.71 -9.14 8.22
C VAL A 231 5.71 -7.98 8.07
N VAL A 232 6.26 -7.48 9.19
CA VAL A 232 7.11 -6.28 9.23
C VAL A 232 8.46 -6.49 9.94
N GLY A 233 8.70 -7.61 10.63
CA GLY A 233 10.03 -7.96 11.17
C GLY A 233 10.36 -7.44 12.59
N PHE A 234 9.35 -7.04 13.35
CA PHE A 234 9.29 -6.45 14.71
C PHE A 234 10.16 -6.79 15.93
N GLY A 235 11.36 -7.37 15.95
CA GLY A 235 12.03 -7.81 17.21
C GLY A 235 12.12 -6.78 18.36
N THR A 236 11.19 -6.77 19.33
CA THR A 236 11.31 -5.96 20.56
C THR A 236 12.34 -6.57 21.52
N SER A 237 13.55 -6.02 21.55
CA SER A 237 14.54 -6.24 22.63
C SER A 237 14.83 -4.92 23.35
N LEU A 238 13.86 -4.42 24.11
CA LEU A 238 14.09 -3.48 25.21
C LEU A 238 14.14 -4.28 26.53
N SER A 239 15.14 -5.15 26.65
CA SER A 239 15.56 -5.74 27.92
C SER A 239 16.97 -6.29 27.76
N ASN A 240 17.97 -5.42 27.88
CA ASN A 240 19.31 -5.71 28.41
C ASN A 240 20.20 -4.49 28.22
N GLN A 241 19.87 -3.42 28.94
CA GLN A 241 20.89 -2.51 29.44
C GLN A 241 20.69 -2.39 30.95
N LYS A 242 21.18 -3.42 31.66
CA LYS A 242 21.74 -3.20 33.00
C LYS A 242 23.24 -3.34 32.82
N GLY A 243 23.98 -2.32 33.21
CA GLY A 243 25.41 -2.45 33.44
C GLY A 243 25.65 -3.53 34.50
N VAL A 244 26.80 -4.18 34.39
CA VAL A 244 27.71 -4.61 35.45
C VAL A 244 28.78 -5.47 34.77
N SER A 245 30.02 -5.05 34.97
CA SER A 245 31.25 -5.82 34.81
C SER A 245 31.14 -7.21 35.43
N GLU A 246 31.54 -8.27 34.73
CA GLU A 246 32.30 -9.35 35.35
C GLU A 246 32.97 -10.24 34.30
N GLU A 247 34.18 -10.61 34.67
CA GLU A 247 35.17 -11.38 33.96
C GLU A 247 34.95 -12.89 34.20
N PHE A 248 35.60 -13.69 33.36
CA PHE A 248 36.09 -15.04 33.64
C PHE A 248 35.27 -16.32 33.31
N THR A 249 36.02 -17.26 32.71
CA THR A 249 35.80 -18.70 32.42
C THR A 249 34.94 -19.03 31.19
N GLY A 250 35.32 -19.91 30.25
CA GLY A 250 36.45 -20.85 30.17
C GLY A 250 36.00 -22.18 29.54
N ARG A 251 36.12 -22.32 28.21
CA ARG A 251 36.11 -23.56 27.37
C ARG A 251 34.77 -24.33 27.19
N PRO A 252 34.69 -25.28 26.22
CA PRO A 252 35.08 -25.19 24.80
C PRO A 252 33.98 -25.70 23.83
N ARG A 253 34.16 -25.36 22.55
CA ARG A 253 33.43 -25.91 21.38
C ARG A 253 33.67 -27.41 21.21
N LEU A 254 32.61 -28.13 20.84
CA LEU A 254 32.69 -29.44 20.21
C LEU A 254 32.40 -29.29 18.71
N ASP A 255 33.45 -29.49 17.93
CA ASP A 255 33.39 -29.78 16.49
C ASP A 255 32.96 -31.24 16.30
N LEU A 256 32.09 -31.50 15.32
CA LEU A 256 31.92 -32.83 14.74
C LEU A 256 31.96 -32.72 13.21
N ALA A 257 32.90 -33.49 12.66
CA ALA A 257 33.30 -33.53 11.27
C ALA A 257 32.49 -34.54 10.43
N SER A 258 32.44 -34.25 9.12
CA SER A 258 32.58 -35.15 7.95
C SER A 258 31.72 -36.43 7.78
N SER A 259 30.82 -36.38 6.76
CA SER A 259 30.71 -37.26 5.55
C SER A 259 30.45 -38.79 5.71
N PRO A 260 30.12 -39.60 4.65
CA PRO A 260 29.48 -39.38 3.34
C PRO A 260 28.27 -40.32 3.09
N SER A 261 27.49 -40.12 2.01
CA SER A 261 27.32 -41.11 0.92
C SER A 261 26.14 -40.79 -0.01
N ARG A 262 26.46 -40.84 -1.31
CA ARG A 262 25.55 -40.77 -2.45
C ARG A 262 24.77 -42.08 -2.56
N ARG A 263 23.50 -42.01 -2.96
CA ARG A 263 22.89 -43.04 -3.81
C ARG A 263 22.11 -42.39 -4.95
N ARG A 264 22.60 -42.68 -6.14
CA ARG A 264 22.06 -42.36 -7.46
C ARG A 264 21.09 -43.48 -7.81
N LEU A 265 19.89 -43.16 -8.26
CA LEU A 265 19.02 -44.10 -9.00
C LEU A 265 18.45 -43.31 -10.17
N GLY A 266 18.98 -43.60 -11.35
CA GLY A 266 18.40 -43.18 -12.61
C GLY A 266 17.31 -44.16 -13.02
N MET A 267 16.25 -43.63 -13.61
CA MET A 267 15.42 -44.33 -14.58
C MET A 267 15.01 -43.31 -15.64
N GLU A 268 15.63 -43.41 -16.80
CA GLU A 268 15.02 -43.01 -18.07
C GLU A 268 13.88 -43.97 -18.39
N LEU A 269 12.75 -43.44 -18.87
CA LEU A 269 11.95 -44.08 -19.91
C LEU A 269 11.04 -43.03 -20.56
N SER A 270 11.32 -42.81 -21.84
CA SER A 270 10.54 -42.08 -22.84
C SER A 270 9.13 -42.66 -23.03
N ARG A 271 8.12 -41.80 -23.23
CA ARG A 271 7.22 -41.84 -24.41
C ARG A 271 6.12 -40.76 -24.35
N GLU A 272 6.14 -39.95 -25.40
CA GLU A 272 5.02 -39.36 -26.15
C GLU A 272 3.62 -39.37 -25.52
N ARG A 273 3.02 -38.18 -25.36
CA ARG A 273 1.57 -38.01 -25.50
C ARG A 273 1.23 -36.68 -26.18
N LYS A 274 0.45 -36.82 -27.24
CA LYS A 274 -0.08 -35.81 -28.17
C LYS A 274 -1.04 -34.83 -27.48
N CYS A 275 -0.95 -33.54 -27.84
CA CYS A 275 -1.93 -32.51 -27.52
C CYS A 275 -3.21 -32.68 -28.35
N PRO A 276 -4.43 -32.57 -27.78
CA PRO A 276 -5.67 -32.67 -28.53
C PRO A 276 -6.44 -31.35 -28.55
N PHE A 277 -5.96 -30.31 -29.25
CA PHE A 277 -6.79 -29.11 -29.55
C PHE A 277 -6.33 -28.44 -30.85
N GLY A 278 -6.61 -29.10 -31.98
CA GLY A 278 -6.31 -28.61 -33.33
C GLY A 278 -7.53 -28.11 -34.10
N TRP A 279 -8.57 -27.58 -33.43
CA TRP A 279 -9.84 -27.25 -34.10
C TRP A 279 -10.46 -25.89 -33.73
N ILE A 280 -9.71 -24.97 -33.11
CA ILE A 280 -10.18 -23.62 -32.77
C ILE A 280 -9.51 -22.52 -33.63
N ALA A 281 -8.56 -22.89 -34.49
CA ALA A 281 -7.83 -21.94 -35.33
C ALA A 281 -8.55 -21.49 -36.62
N ASP A 282 -9.59 -22.20 -37.06
CA ASP A 282 -10.25 -21.96 -38.37
C ASP A 282 -11.59 -21.20 -38.30
N HIS A 283 -11.94 -20.58 -37.17
CA HIS A 283 -13.21 -19.84 -37.03
C HIS A 283 -13.11 -18.37 -36.57
N MET A 284 -11.90 -17.78 -36.56
CA MET A 284 -11.72 -16.36 -36.23
C MET A 284 -11.32 -15.46 -37.41
N CYS A 285 -11.28 -15.98 -38.64
CA CYS A 285 -11.06 -15.18 -39.86
C CYS A 285 -12.37 -14.79 -40.55
N SER A 286 -13.22 -13.97 -39.89
CA SER A 286 -14.27 -13.20 -40.60
C SER A 286 -14.88 -12.11 -39.72
N ILE A 287 -14.09 -11.09 -39.35
CA ILE A 287 -14.64 -9.82 -38.88
C ILE A 287 -13.81 -8.70 -39.54
N LYS A 288 -14.39 -8.04 -40.55
CA LYS A 288 -13.83 -6.82 -41.14
C LYS A 288 -14.01 -5.65 -40.17
N PRO A 289 -12.98 -4.80 -39.93
CA PRO A 289 -13.15 -3.58 -39.15
C PRO A 289 -13.97 -2.52 -39.92
N PRO A 290 -14.66 -1.59 -39.23
CA PRO A 290 -15.45 -0.54 -39.87
C PRO A 290 -14.56 0.51 -40.53
N LYS A 291 -14.98 0.99 -41.71
CA LYS A 291 -14.33 2.09 -42.43
C LYS A 291 -14.58 3.41 -41.68
N PHE A 292 -13.52 4.07 -41.23
CA PHE A 292 -13.57 5.46 -40.79
C PHE A 292 -13.59 6.39 -42.02
N ALA A 293 -14.45 7.40 -42.00
CA ALA A 293 -14.57 8.41 -43.05
C ALA A 293 -13.41 9.42 -42.96
N GLU A 294 -12.77 9.71 -44.10
CA GLU A 294 -11.76 10.75 -44.25
C GLU A 294 -12.40 12.15 -44.21
N PRO A 295 -11.80 13.15 -43.54
CA PRO A 295 -12.20 14.54 -43.69
C PRO A 295 -11.63 15.12 -44.99
N SER A 296 -12.50 15.78 -45.76
CA SER A 296 -12.20 16.53 -46.97
C SER A 296 -11.09 17.58 -46.74
N GLY A 297 -10.01 17.49 -47.53
CA GLY A 297 -8.87 18.41 -47.49
C GLY A 297 -9.21 19.80 -48.03
N ASN A 298 -8.64 20.82 -47.39
CA ASN A 298 -8.54 22.18 -47.92
C ASN A 298 -7.04 22.48 -48.10
N PRO A 299 -6.52 22.69 -49.32
CA PRO A 299 -5.09 22.81 -49.53
C PRO A 299 -4.72 24.29 -49.44
N LEU A 300 -3.92 24.67 -48.44
CA LEU A 300 -2.97 25.79 -48.50
C LEU A 300 -2.17 25.81 -47.18
N TYR A 301 -0.84 25.78 -47.31
CA TYR A 301 0.20 25.94 -46.28
C TYR A 301 0.75 24.68 -45.54
N GLY A 302 1.90 24.20 -46.03
CA GLY A 302 3.09 23.95 -45.19
C GLY A 302 3.40 22.52 -44.74
N ARG A 303 4.26 21.82 -45.50
CA ARG A 303 4.97 20.55 -45.20
C ARG A 303 4.09 19.40 -44.67
N ASP A 304 3.87 18.40 -45.53
CA ASP A 304 3.28 17.10 -45.18
C ASP A 304 4.16 16.36 -44.15
N VAL A 305 3.98 16.69 -42.88
CA VAL A 305 4.46 15.89 -41.75
C VAL A 305 3.39 14.82 -41.55
N SER A 306 3.68 13.59 -41.98
CA SER A 306 2.77 12.46 -41.74
C SER A 306 2.37 12.41 -40.25
N PRO A 307 1.11 12.08 -39.90
CA PRO A 307 0.66 12.04 -38.50
C PRO A 307 1.59 11.19 -37.62
N GLU A 308 2.08 10.06 -38.14
CA GLU A 308 3.06 9.19 -37.47
C GLU A 308 4.35 9.94 -37.10
N SER A 309 4.90 10.76 -37.99
CA SER A 309 6.10 11.54 -37.69
C SER A 309 5.89 12.61 -36.62
N LEU A 310 4.67 13.16 -36.51
CA LEU A 310 4.30 14.10 -35.45
C LEU A 310 4.23 13.39 -34.09
N TYR A 311 3.59 12.22 -34.01
CA TYR A 311 3.51 11.41 -32.79
C TYR A 311 4.89 10.91 -32.33
N VAL A 312 5.75 10.48 -33.26
CA VAL A 312 7.12 10.06 -32.96
C VAL A 312 7.94 11.24 -32.39
N GLN A 313 7.83 12.44 -32.96
CA GLN A 313 8.49 13.64 -32.41
C GLN A 313 7.97 14.01 -31.02
N MET A 314 6.67 13.86 -30.77
CA MET A 314 6.06 14.14 -29.46
C MET A 314 6.53 13.17 -28.35
N SER A 315 6.80 11.91 -28.69
CA SER A 315 7.33 10.92 -27.72
C SER A 315 8.77 11.24 -27.26
N LEU A 316 9.62 11.77 -28.15
CA LEU A 316 11.02 12.09 -27.86
C LEU A 316 11.18 13.22 -26.83
N ILE A 317 10.24 14.17 -26.81
CA ILE A 317 10.26 15.28 -25.83
C ILE A 317 10.19 14.75 -24.39
N LYS A 318 9.65 13.54 -24.19
CA LYS A 318 9.55 12.90 -22.88
C LYS A 318 10.87 12.32 -22.37
N VAL A 319 11.82 12.01 -23.27
CA VAL A 319 13.09 11.33 -22.95
C VAL A 319 13.94 12.11 -21.92
N PRO A 320 14.17 13.43 -22.05
CA PRO A 320 14.92 14.19 -21.06
C PRO A 320 14.28 14.13 -19.66
N PHE A 321 12.96 14.17 -19.57
CA PHE A 321 12.24 14.08 -18.30
C PHE A 321 12.39 12.69 -17.66
N LEU A 322 12.26 11.62 -18.45
CA LEU A 322 12.44 10.25 -17.98
C LEU A 322 13.87 10.02 -17.48
N LEU A 323 14.88 10.46 -18.24
CA LEU A 323 16.29 10.38 -17.85
C LEU A 323 16.57 11.17 -16.56
N ALA A 324 16.12 12.42 -16.50
CA ALA A 324 16.28 13.25 -15.31
C ALA A 324 15.61 12.60 -14.08
N ASN A 325 14.42 12.03 -14.25
CA ASN A 325 13.68 11.36 -13.19
C ASN A 325 14.40 10.09 -12.71
N VAL A 326 14.90 9.26 -13.63
CA VAL A 326 15.66 8.03 -13.31
C VAL A 326 16.94 8.37 -12.55
N ILE A 327 17.75 9.29 -13.07
CA ILE A 327 19.04 9.67 -12.46
C ILE A 327 18.80 10.27 -11.08
N SER A 328 17.89 11.25 -10.98
CA SER A 328 17.59 11.96 -9.73
C SER A 328 17.04 11.01 -8.67
N THR A 329 16.13 10.10 -9.06
CA THR A 329 15.56 9.10 -8.15
C THR A 329 16.60 8.09 -7.68
N TYR A 330 17.49 7.65 -8.58
CA TYR A 330 18.57 6.73 -8.25
C TYR A 330 19.54 7.35 -7.24
N ILE A 331 19.98 8.58 -7.49
CA ILE A 331 20.87 9.33 -6.59
C ILE A 331 20.20 9.51 -5.22
N ALA A 332 18.96 10.01 -5.19
CA ALA A 332 18.26 10.25 -3.94
C ALA A 332 17.98 8.96 -3.15
N SER A 333 17.84 7.82 -3.82
CA SER A 333 17.60 6.52 -3.17
C SER A 333 18.89 5.76 -2.87
N THR A 334 20.07 6.32 -3.16
CA THR A 334 21.36 5.74 -2.83
C THR A 334 21.92 6.40 -1.57
N PRO A 335 22.38 5.64 -0.57
CA PRO A 335 22.97 6.21 0.63
C PRO A 335 24.21 7.05 0.27
N PRO A 336 24.32 8.30 0.76
CA PRO A 336 25.51 9.13 0.50
C PRO A 336 26.74 8.67 1.27
N ASN A 337 26.54 7.88 2.34
CA ASN A 337 27.60 7.37 3.20
C ASN A 337 27.63 5.83 3.13
N PRO A 338 28.82 5.22 3.30
CA PRO A 338 28.93 3.76 3.37
C PRO A 338 28.10 3.18 4.54
N SER A 339 27.64 1.95 4.35
CA SER A 339 26.87 1.22 5.37
C SER A 339 27.66 1.08 6.67
N VAL A 340 26.97 1.16 7.80
CA VAL A 340 27.58 1.02 9.13
C VAL A 340 28.26 -0.37 9.24
N PRO A 341 29.50 -0.47 9.76
CA PRO A 341 30.18 -1.74 10.00
C PRO A 341 29.39 -2.69 10.90
N ALA A 342 29.42 -4.01 10.62
CA ALA A 342 28.55 -4.99 11.27
C ALA A 342 28.63 -5.03 12.81
N ASN A 343 29.78 -4.67 13.37
CA ASN A 343 30.06 -4.61 14.81
C ASN A 343 29.47 -3.37 15.51
N GLN A 344 29.22 -2.29 14.78
CA GLN A 344 28.62 -1.04 15.30
C GLN A 344 27.13 -0.93 14.98
N ARG A 345 26.55 -1.96 14.35
CA ARG A 345 25.12 -1.98 14.01
C ARG A 345 24.30 -2.19 15.29
N PRO A 346 23.19 -1.45 15.46
CA PRO A 346 22.21 -1.82 16.47
C PRO A 346 21.72 -3.24 16.18
N LYS A 347 21.71 -4.11 17.20
CA LYS A 347 21.22 -5.51 17.09
C LYS A 347 19.74 -5.60 16.66
N ASN A 348 19.05 -4.47 16.60
CA ASN A 348 17.62 -4.33 16.36
C ASN A 348 17.26 -4.01 14.89
N VAL A 349 18.24 -3.84 13.98
CA VAL A 349 17.94 -3.57 12.56
C VAL A 349 17.47 -4.85 11.85
N THR A 350 16.21 -4.82 11.42
CA THR A 350 15.53 -5.99 10.85
C THR A 350 16.10 -6.31 9.46
N PRO A 351 16.16 -7.60 9.05
CA PRO A 351 16.61 -7.98 7.70
C PRO A 351 15.75 -7.39 6.57
N SER A 352 14.47 -7.11 6.86
CA SER A 352 13.52 -6.51 5.92
C SER A 352 13.86 -5.06 5.58
N GLU A 353 14.28 -4.24 6.54
CA GLU A 353 14.70 -2.85 6.31
C GLU A 353 15.93 -2.75 5.39
N ARG A 354 16.85 -3.70 5.55
CA ARG A 354 18.06 -3.82 4.71
C ARG A 354 17.70 -4.20 3.29
N THR A 355 16.85 -5.22 3.15
CA THR A 355 16.37 -5.67 1.84
C THR A 355 15.61 -4.56 1.14
N PHE A 356 14.69 -3.88 1.84
CA PHE A 356 13.93 -2.74 1.32
C PHE A 356 14.85 -1.63 0.82
N SER A 357 15.83 -1.22 1.63
CA SER A 357 16.80 -0.16 1.27
C SER A 357 17.65 -0.54 0.06
N ALA A 358 17.98 -1.82 -0.11
CA ALA A 358 18.78 -2.29 -1.24
C ALA A 358 17.98 -2.29 -2.56
N VAL A 359 16.68 -2.65 -2.51
CA VAL A 359 15.85 -2.83 -3.72
C VAL A 359 15.06 -1.59 -4.13
N VAL A 360 14.75 -0.68 -3.20
CA VAL A 360 13.84 0.46 -3.43
C VAL A 360 14.28 1.34 -4.60
N LYS A 361 15.59 1.57 -4.77
CA LYS A 361 16.10 2.39 -5.89
C LYS A 361 15.81 1.77 -7.25
N TYR A 362 15.93 0.45 -7.37
CA TYR A 362 15.66 -0.27 -8.62
C TYR A 362 14.16 -0.30 -8.92
N ILE A 363 13.34 -0.60 -7.90
CA ILE A 363 11.87 -0.64 -8.04
C ILE A 363 11.33 0.73 -8.47
N ARG A 364 11.82 1.83 -7.87
CA ARG A 364 11.41 3.18 -8.24
C ARG A 364 11.81 3.58 -9.66
N CYS A 365 12.98 3.15 -10.12
CA CYS A 365 13.47 3.49 -11.47
C CYS A 365 12.86 2.60 -12.56
N ALA A 366 12.40 1.38 -12.23
CA ALA A 366 12.00 0.37 -13.20
C ALA A 366 10.95 0.87 -14.22
N GLY A 367 9.86 1.50 -13.76
CA GLY A 367 8.81 2.00 -14.65
C GLY A 367 9.33 3.03 -15.66
N SER A 368 10.06 4.04 -15.19
CA SER A 368 10.63 5.09 -16.05
C SER A 368 11.70 4.56 -17.00
N VAL A 369 12.49 3.55 -16.59
CA VAL A 369 13.48 2.90 -17.46
C VAL A 369 12.80 2.10 -18.57
N LEU A 370 11.76 1.32 -18.23
CA LEU A 370 11.01 0.55 -19.23
C LEU A 370 10.32 1.47 -20.23
N GLU A 371 9.68 2.55 -19.77
CA GLU A 371 9.09 3.56 -20.65
C GLU A 371 10.13 4.20 -21.57
N LEU A 372 11.30 4.57 -21.02
CA LEU A 372 12.41 5.11 -21.82
C LEU A 372 12.87 4.12 -22.90
N VAL A 373 13.04 2.85 -22.55
CA VAL A 373 13.47 1.80 -23.49
C VAL A 373 12.45 1.62 -24.62
N VAL A 374 11.15 1.63 -24.30
CA VAL A 374 10.07 1.53 -25.32
C VAL A 374 10.06 2.75 -26.24
N VAL A 375 10.17 3.97 -25.69
CA VAL A 375 10.23 5.21 -26.49
C VAL A 375 11.44 5.21 -27.42
N LEU A 376 12.60 4.70 -26.98
CA LEU A 376 13.81 4.60 -27.80
C LEU A 376 13.67 3.51 -28.88
N ALA A 377 13.10 2.34 -28.56
CA ALA A 377 12.88 1.27 -29.52
C ALA A 377 11.94 1.70 -30.66
N GLN A 378 10.92 2.49 -30.34
CA GLN A 378 9.99 3.05 -31.32
C GLN A 378 10.67 3.95 -32.37
N GLN A 379 11.84 4.54 -32.07
CA GLN A 379 12.55 5.40 -33.03
C GLN A 379 13.13 4.63 -34.22
N ARG A 380 13.38 3.32 -34.06
CA ARG A 380 13.88 2.46 -35.13
C ARG A 380 13.13 1.14 -35.15
N PRO A 381 11.84 1.13 -35.58
CA PRO A 381 11.01 -0.08 -35.58
C PRO A 381 11.54 -1.21 -36.49
N SER A 382 12.38 -0.86 -37.48
CA SER A 382 13.00 -1.81 -38.41
C SER A 382 14.21 -2.55 -37.82
N HIS A 383 14.74 -2.12 -36.68
CA HIS A 383 15.90 -2.75 -36.07
C HIS A 383 15.49 -4.01 -35.26
N PRO A 384 16.17 -5.17 -35.41
CA PRO A 384 15.78 -6.42 -34.75
C PRO A 384 15.62 -6.29 -33.22
N LEU A 385 16.56 -5.59 -32.55
CA LEU A 385 16.45 -5.36 -31.10
C LEU A 385 15.23 -4.52 -30.72
N SER A 386 14.87 -3.53 -31.54
CA SER A 386 13.70 -2.69 -31.27
C SER A 386 12.41 -3.51 -31.40
N GLN A 387 12.36 -4.42 -32.37
CA GLN A 387 11.23 -5.34 -32.54
C GLN A 387 11.09 -6.25 -31.32
N THR A 388 12.17 -6.88 -30.87
CA THR A 388 12.15 -7.72 -29.65
C THR A 388 11.69 -6.93 -28.43
N ILE A 389 12.14 -5.68 -28.28
CA ILE A 389 11.71 -4.81 -27.17
C ILE A 389 10.23 -4.48 -27.26
N LEU A 390 9.75 -4.04 -28.44
CA LEU A 390 8.35 -3.67 -28.64
C LEU A 390 7.42 -4.87 -28.46
N GLU A 391 7.79 -6.05 -28.96
CA GLU A 391 7.03 -7.29 -28.77
C GLU A 391 6.98 -7.73 -27.29
N ALA A 392 8.07 -7.52 -26.53
CA ALA A 392 8.12 -7.90 -25.12
C ALA A 392 7.35 -6.92 -24.21
N PHE A 393 7.34 -5.63 -24.54
CA PHE A 393 6.86 -4.57 -23.65
C PHE A 393 5.63 -3.81 -24.17
N VAL A 394 5.07 -4.15 -25.32
CA VAL A 394 3.80 -3.60 -25.81
C VAL A 394 2.77 -4.71 -25.91
N HIS A 395 1.68 -4.59 -25.14
CA HIS A 395 0.56 -5.51 -25.23
C HIS A 395 -0.39 -5.05 -26.34
N GLY A 396 -0.10 -5.45 -27.57
CA GLY A 396 -0.88 -5.10 -28.75
C GLY A 396 0.00 -4.70 -29.94
N PRO A 397 -0.57 -4.01 -30.93
CA PRO A 397 0.19 -3.50 -32.06
C PRO A 397 1.28 -2.52 -31.61
N SER A 398 2.49 -2.62 -32.20
CA SER A 398 3.64 -1.78 -31.83
C SER A 398 3.41 -0.28 -32.02
N ILE A 399 2.43 0.12 -32.84
CA ILE A 399 1.98 1.51 -33.01
C ILE A 399 1.48 2.12 -31.68
N LEU A 400 1.02 1.32 -30.71
CA LEU A 400 0.60 1.84 -29.40
C LEU A 400 1.72 2.57 -28.66
N ALA A 401 2.98 2.22 -28.92
CA ALA A 401 4.13 2.95 -28.36
C ALA A 401 4.15 4.43 -28.81
N SER A 402 3.59 4.76 -29.98
CA SER A 402 3.51 6.15 -30.47
C SER A 402 2.52 7.02 -29.70
N GLN A 403 1.67 6.43 -28.86
CA GLN A 403 0.73 7.16 -28.02
C GLN A 403 1.37 7.63 -26.71
N ILE A 404 2.62 7.20 -26.42
CA ILE A 404 3.38 7.67 -25.27
C ILE A 404 3.67 9.16 -25.44
N THR A 405 3.07 9.96 -24.58
CA THR A 405 3.09 11.43 -24.65
C THR A 405 3.20 12.04 -23.27
N ILE A 406 3.48 13.35 -23.23
CA ILE A 406 3.49 14.11 -21.99
C ILE A 406 2.06 14.51 -21.65
N SER A 407 1.60 14.14 -20.45
CA SER A 407 0.35 14.64 -19.89
C SER A 407 0.62 15.64 -18.76
N PRO A 408 -0.35 16.51 -18.41
CA PRO A 408 -0.24 17.38 -17.24
C PRO A 408 0.03 16.60 -15.94
N THR A 409 -0.59 15.43 -15.78
CA THR A 409 -0.36 14.54 -14.63
C THR A 409 1.08 14.02 -14.57
N PHE A 410 1.67 13.69 -15.73
CA PHE A 410 3.08 13.32 -15.82
C PHE A 410 4.00 14.45 -15.34
N LEU A 411 3.74 15.69 -15.76
CA LEU A 411 4.53 16.85 -15.36
C LEU A 411 4.41 17.14 -13.85
N ILE A 412 3.20 17.03 -13.29
CA ILE A 412 2.99 17.12 -11.84
C ILE A 412 3.80 16.04 -11.12
N GLY A 413 3.74 14.79 -11.60
CA GLY A 413 4.53 13.69 -11.06
C GLY A 413 6.03 13.98 -11.08
N CYS A 414 6.56 14.47 -12.21
CA CYS A 414 7.96 14.88 -12.33
C CYS A 414 8.31 16.03 -11.38
N GLY A 415 7.43 17.01 -11.20
CA GLY A 415 7.60 18.12 -10.26
C GLY A 415 7.68 17.64 -8.81
N LEU A 416 6.81 16.70 -8.42
CA LEU A 416 6.84 16.08 -7.09
C LEU A 416 8.13 15.29 -6.86
N VAL A 417 8.58 14.49 -7.83
CA VAL A 417 9.84 13.76 -7.70
C VAL A 417 11.03 14.71 -7.61
N THR A 418 11.07 15.75 -8.44
CA THR A 418 12.15 16.75 -8.43
C THR A 418 12.22 17.47 -7.08
N SER A 419 11.07 17.89 -6.55
CA SER A 419 10.97 18.53 -5.23
C SER A 419 11.42 17.59 -4.11
N ALA A 420 10.99 16.32 -4.15
CA ALA A 420 11.41 15.29 -3.21
C ALA A 420 12.93 15.04 -3.23
N VAL A 421 13.51 14.95 -4.42
CA VAL A 421 14.96 14.78 -4.60
C VAL A 421 15.69 15.99 -4.04
N PHE A 422 15.24 17.20 -4.37
CA PHE A 422 15.84 18.44 -3.86
C PHE A 422 15.86 18.48 -2.33
N ILE A 423 14.74 18.18 -1.67
CA ILE A 423 14.66 18.11 -0.20
C ILE A 423 15.59 17.02 0.34
N ARG A 424 15.67 15.84 -0.29
CA ARG A 424 16.61 14.78 0.12
C ARG A 424 18.05 15.22 0.02
N MET A 425 18.43 15.93 -1.03
CA MET A 425 19.79 16.47 -1.18
C MET A 425 20.12 17.51 -0.11
N LEU A 426 19.16 18.36 0.28
CA LEU A 426 19.32 19.26 1.42
C LEU A 426 19.48 18.49 2.74
N CYS A 427 18.74 17.41 2.94
CA CYS A 427 18.89 16.55 4.13
C CYS A 427 20.27 15.87 4.16
N PHE A 428 20.76 15.36 3.02
CA PHE A 428 22.08 14.75 2.92
C PHE A 428 23.18 15.75 3.23
N ARG A 429 23.06 16.99 2.75
CA ARG A 429 24.01 18.07 3.04
C ARG A 429 23.97 18.48 4.52
N ALA A 430 22.79 18.63 5.11
CA ALA A 430 22.63 19.06 6.50
C ALA A 430 23.14 18.00 7.50
N LEU A 431 22.79 16.73 7.30
CA LEU A 431 23.25 15.64 8.18
C LEU A 431 24.68 15.18 7.88
N GLY A 432 25.15 15.35 6.64
CA GLY A 432 26.48 14.94 6.20
C GLY A 432 26.81 13.50 6.60
N ARG A 433 27.89 13.32 7.35
CA ARG A 433 28.36 12.00 7.83
C ARG A 433 27.39 11.27 8.77
N PHE A 434 26.41 11.97 9.34
CA PHE A 434 25.42 11.38 10.26
C PHE A 434 24.23 10.75 9.53
N PHE A 435 24.08 11.00 8.23
CA PHE A 435 22.99 10.46 7.45
C PHE A 435 23.18 8.95 7.19
N THR A 436 22.29 8.12 7.72
CA THR A 436 22.24 6.66 7.47
C THR A 436 20.80 6.22 7.19
N PHE A 437 20.60 5.24 6.29
CA PHE A 437 19.26 4.66 6.08
C PHE A 437 18.84 3.74 7.24
N GLU A 438 19.81 3.21 7.98
CA GLU A 438 19.59 2.46 9.22
C GLU A 438 19.58 3.42 10.41
N VAL A 439 18.68 3.24 11.39
CA VAL A 439 18.70 4.05 12.61
C VAL A 439 19.96 3.68 13.38
N SER A 440 20.95 4.57 13.38
CA SER A 440 22.19 4.36 14.13
C SER A 440 22.67 5.67 14.71
N ILE A 441 22.96 5.67 16.01
CA ILE A 441 23.64 6.78 16.68
C ILE A 441 25.12 6.45 16.64
N LYS A 442 25.91 7.28 15.95
CA LYS A 442 27.37 7.20 15.96
C LYS A 442 27.89 7.79 17.27
N ASP A 443 29.06 7.38 17.73
CA ASP A 443 29.60 7.86 19.01
C ASP A 443 29.74 9.40 19.02
N ASP A 444 30.14 10.01 17.89
CA ASP A 444 30.24 11.47 17.69
C ASP A 444 28.98 12.12 17.08
N HIS A 445 27.80 11.52 17.21
CA HIS A 445 26.57 12.07 16.62
C HIS A 445 26.25 13.44 17.22
N LYS A 446 25.99 14.44 16.36
CA LYS A 446 25.53 15.77 16.76
C LYS A 446 24.08 15.98 16.37
N LEU A 447 23.30 16.64 17.21
CA LEU A 447 21.92 17.01 16.88
C LEU A 447 21.94 18.11 15.81
N ILE A 448 21.37 17.84 14.64
CA ILE A 448 21.29 18.79 13.53
C ILE A 448 19.91 19.46 13.53
N THR A 449 19.90 20.78 13.69
CA THR A 449 18.67 21.58 13.85
C THR A 449 18.46 22.62 12.75
N HIS A 450 19.35 22.70 11.76
CA HIS A 450 19.31 23.68 10.66
C HIS A 450 18.89 23.06 9.32
N GLY A 451 18.61 23.91 8.33
CA GLY A 451 18.17 23.46 7.00
C GLY A 451 16.76 22.85 7.06
N PRO A 452 16.49 21.73 6.37
CA PRO A 452 15.17 21.10 6.43
C PRO A 452 14.71 20.71 7.85
N TYR A 453 15.66 20.48 8.77
CA TYR A 453 15.41 20.10 10.16
C TYR A 453 14.94 21.26 11.05
N SER A 454 14.94 22.50 10.57
CA SER A 454 14.34 23.62 11.30
C SER A 454 12.82 23.72 11.11
N TYR A 455 12.24 22.94 10.18
CA TYR A 455 10.81 22.99 9.85
C TYR A 455 10.05 21.74 10.30
N VAL A 456 10.65 20.56 10.13
CA VAL A 456 10.10 19.27 10.56
C VAL A 456 11.21 18.37 11.05
N ARG A 457 10.90 17.42 11.95
CA ARG A 457 11.92 16.54 12.55
C ARG A 457 12.45 15.46 11.58
N HIS A 458 11.62 14.97 10.65
CA HIS A 458 11.98 13.94 9.68
C HIS A 458 11.73 14.34 8.22
N PRO A 459 12.39 15.41 7.71
CA PRO A 459 12.16 15.94 6.36
C PRO A 459 12.49 14.93 5.25
N SER A 460 13.49 14.07 5.48
CA SER A 460 13.90 13.02 4.53
C SER A 460 12.82 11.94 4.33
N TYR A 461 12.02 11.66 5.37
CA TYR A 461 10.90 10.71 5.28
C TYR A 461 9.73 11.31 4.51
N LEU A 462 9.37 12.57 4.78
CA LEU A 462 8.38 13.29 3.99
C LEU A 462 8.79 13.31 2.51
N ALA A 463 10.04 13.66 2.22
CA ALA A 463 10.55 13.71 0.86
C ALA A 463 10.46 12.37 0.13
N ASN A 464 10.72 11.25 0.81
CA ASN A 464 10.51 9.92 0.22
C ASN A 464 9.04 9.66 -0.13
N LEU A 465 8.10 9.95 0.79
CA LEU A 465 6.67 9.74 0.55
C LEU A 465 6.19 10.54 -0.66
N VAL A 466 6.56 11.82 -0.73
CA VAL A 466 6.25 12.70 -1.87
C VAL A 466 6.87 12.16 -3.16
N GLY A 467 8.12 11.70 -3.11
CA GLY A 467 8.80 11.12 -4.27
C GLY A 467 8.15 9.83 -4.77
N TRP A 468 7.60 8.99 -3.89
CA TRP A 468 6.90 7.76 -4.28
C TRP A 468 5.56 8.07 -4.95
N ILE A 469 4.79 9.01 -4.39
CA ILE A 469 3.54 9.50 -4.99
C ILE A 469 3.83 10.08 -6.38
N GLY A 470 4.83 10.95 -6.51
CA GLY A 470 5.24 11.53 -7.79
C GLY A 470 5.65 10.49 -8.83
N THR A 471 6.42 9.46 -8.41
CA THR A 471 6.84 8.36 -9.30
C THR A 471 5.63 7.56 -9.80
N GLY A 472 4.70 7.21 -8.89
CA GLY A 472 3.47 6.51 -9.24
C GLY A 472 2.58 7.33 -10.19
N MET A 473 2.44 8.63 -9.94
CA MET A 473 1.69 9.55 -10.81
C MET A 473 2.31 9.62 -12.21
N ALA A 474 3.64 9.73 -12.32
CA ALA A 474 4.31 9.76 -13.61
C ALA A 474 4.11 8.44 -14.39
N CYS A 475 4.31 7.30 -13.73
CA CYS A 475 4.23 5.97 -14.36
C CYS A 475 2.81 5.52 -14.72
N LEU A 476 1.77 6.06 -14.06
CA LEU A 476 0.36 5.68 -14.29
C LEU A 476 -0.45 6.81 -14.95
N SER A 477 0.23 7.83 -15.47
CA SER A 477 -0.41 8.97 -16.14
C SER A 477 -0.97 8.58 -17.51
N PRO A 478 -1.97 9.32 -18.04
CA PRO A 478 -2.28 9.27 -19.47
C PRO A 478 -1.02 9.56 -20.29
N GLY A 479 -0.80 8.83 -21.39
CA GLY A 479 0.42 8.92 -22.18
C GLY A 479 1.61 8.17 -21.58
N SER A 480 1.44 7.38 -20.50
CA SER A 480 2.49 6.51 -19.94
C SER A 480 2.53 5.14 -20.59
N TRP A 481 3.68 4.48 -20.52
CA TRP A 481 3.86 3.12 -21.02
C TRP A 481 2.85 2.13 -20.42
N PHE A 482 2.59 2.21 -19.11
CA PHE A 482 1.65 1.30 -18.44
C PHE A 482 0.23 1.36 -19.05
N LYS A 483 -0.20 2.56 -19.44
CA LYS A 483 -1.56 2.79 -19.93
C LYS A 483 -1.68 2.62 -21.43
N GLU A 484 -0.83 3.29 -22.20
CA GLU A 484 -0.97 3.33 -23.67
C GLU A 484 -0.52 2.03 -24.34
N CYS A 485 0.43 1.29 -23.75
CA CYS A 485 0.90 0.02 -24.29
C CYS A 485 0.11 -1.20 -23.77
N GLY A 486 -1.11 -1.01 -23.25
CA GLY A 486 -2.01 -2.09 -22.84
C GLY A 486 -1.55 -2.89 -21.60
N ILE A 487 -0.49 -2.47 -20.90
CA ILE A 487 0.07 -3.24 -19.78
C ILE A 487 -0.94 -3.38 -18.64
N LEU A 488 -1.70 -2.33 -18.33
CA LEU A 488 -2.76 -2.37 -17.32
C LEU A 488 -3.95 -3.29 -17.70
N GLU A 489 -4.11 -3.63 -18.97
CA GLU A 489 -5.14 -4.55 -19.44
C GLU A 489 -4.74 -6.01 -19.18
N THR A 490 -3.44 -6.28 -19.07
CA THR A 490 -2.94 -7.60 -18.69
C THR A 490 -3.10 -7.88 -17.19
N ALA A 491 -3.33 -9.14 -16.84
CA ALA A 491 -3.34 -9.56 -15.44
C ALA A 491 -1.98 -9.32 -14.76
N ALA A 492 -0.88 -9.55 -15.49
CA ALA A 492 0.47 -9.35 -15.00
C ALA A 492 0.75 -7.88 -14.65
N GLY A 493 0.35 -6.94 -15.51
CA GLY A 493 0.51 -5.51 -15.26
C GLY A 493 -0.31 -5.02 -14.06
N ARG A 494 -1.57 -5.48 -13.91
CA ARG A 494 -2.37 -5.17 -12.70
C ARG A 494 -1.72 -5.72 -11.44
N VAL A 495 -1.23 -6.96 -11.47
CA VAL A 495 -0.50 -7.55 -10.34
C VAL A 495 0.77 -6.74 -10.03
N ALA A 496 1.53 -6.34 -11.04
CA ALA A 496 2.75 -5.54 -10.85
C ALA A 496 2.44 -4.18 -10.20
N VAL A 497 1.39 -3.49 -10.62
CA VAL A 497 0.96 -2.22 -10.00
C VAL A 497 0.48 -2.42 -8.57
N CYS A 498 -0.27 -3.49 -8.29
CA CYS A 498 -0.68 -3.84 -6.93
C CYS A 498 0.53 -4.15 -6.04
N LEU A 499 1.51 -4.91 -6.53
CA LEU A 499 2.75 -5.22 -5.80
C LEU A 499 3.59 -3.96 -5.56
N TYR A 500 3.70 -3.08 -6.55
CA TYR A 500 4.35 -1.77 -6.43
C TYR A 500 3.67 -0.95 -5.33
N GLY A 501 2.34 -0.80 -5.40
CA GLY A 501 1.56 -0.09 -4.38
C GLY A 501 1.74 -0.68 -2.98
N ALA A 502 1.68 -2.00 -2.85
CA ALA A 502 1.90 -2.71 -1.58
C ALA A 502 3.31 -2.48 -1.03
N PHE A 503 4.34 -2.49 -1.88
CA PHE A 503 5.73 -2.25 -1.50
C PHE A 503 5.93 -0.83 -0.93
N PHE A 504 5.38 0.19 -1.58
CA PHE A 504 5.48 1.57 -1.07
C PHE A 504 4.59 1.82 0.14
N LEU A 505 3.43 1.16 0.23
CA LEU A 505 2.61 1.19 1.43
C LEU A 505 3.36 0.58 2.63
N TYR A 506 4.01 -0.56 2.43
CA TYR A 506 4.90 -1.16 3.43
C TYR A 506 6.00 -0.17 3.85
N GLY A 507 6.69 0.45 2.88
CA GLY A 507 7.71 1.48 3.17
C GLY A 507 7.15 2.66 3.96
N ALA A 508 5.95 3.12 3.63
CA ALA A 508 5.31 4.27 4.28
C ALA A 508 4.98 3.94 5.74
N VAL A 509 4.39 2.77 5.99
CA VAL A 509 4.12 2.26 7.34
C VAL A 509 5.42 2.18 8.15
N ASN A 510 6.50 1.65 7.56
CA ASN A 510 7.79 1.56 8.23
C ASN A 510 8.36 2.93 8.62
N PHE A 511 8.32 3.94 7.73
CA PHE A 511 8.79 5.28 8.09
C PHE A 511 7.96 5.92 9.19
N MET A 512 6.64 5.75 9.13
CA MET A 512 5.74 6.28 10.15
C MET A 512 6.00 5.61 11.51
N MET A 513 6.34 4.31 11.53
CA MET A 513 6.66 3.58 12.76
C MET A 513 8.05 3.91 13.30
N ARG A 514 9.00 4.15 12.40
CA ARG A 514 10.39 4.45 12.75
C ARG A 514 10.57 5.85 13.32
N ALA A 515 9.81 6.83 12.85
CA ALA A 515 9.95 8.22 13.31
C ALA A 515 9.84 8.37 14.85
N PRO A 516 8.82 7.81 15.54
CA PRO A 516 8.76 7.86 17.01
C PRO A 516 9.90 7.15 17.72
N LEU A 517 10.38 6.03 17.18
CA LEU A 517 11.52 5.29 17.75
C LEU A 517 12.82 6.09 17.62
N GLU A 518 13.02 6.72 16.47
CA GLU A 518 14.18 7.58 16.23
C GLU A 518 14.14 8.84 17.11
N ASP A 519 12.96 9.46 17.27
CA ASP A 519 12.74 10.54 18.25
C ASP A 519 13.18 10.12 19.66
N GLU A 520 12.76 8.94 20.11
CA GLU A 520 13.06 8.43 21.45
C GLU A 520 14.55 8.16 21.64
N LEU A 521 15.21 7.59 20.61
CA LEU A 521 16.66 7.36 20.62
C LEU A 521 17.45 8.68 20.62
N LEU A 522 17.03 9.66 19.82
CA LEU A 522 17.64 10.99 19.81
C LEU A 522 17.43 11.70 21.15
N ARG A 523 16.24 11.60 21.74
CA ARG A 523 15.95 12.14 23.07
C ARG A 523 16.81 11.46 24.15
N ALA A 524 16.97 10.15 24.10
CA ALA A 524 17.81 9.40 25.04
C ALA A 524 19.30 9.82 24.95
N ARG A 525 19.78 10.18 23.75
CA ARG A 525 21.17 10.60 23.54
C ARG A 525 21.43 12.06 23.89
N PHE A 526 20.53 12.96 23.49
CA PHE A 526 20.74 14.42 23.58
C PHE A 526 19.98 15.09 24.73
N GLY A 527 19.05 14.40 25.39
CA GLY A 527 18.33 14.87 26.57
C GLY A 527 17.67 16.23 26.36
N VAL A 528 18.08 17.20 27.17
CA VAL A 528 17.53 18.57 27.18
C VAL A 528 17.65 19.28 25.84
N GLN A 529 18.76 19.08 25.11
CA GLN A 529 18.95 19.71 23.79
C GLN A 529 17.90 19.24 22.79
N TRP A 530 17.52 17.95 22.85
CA TRP A 530 16.43 17.43 22.03
C TRP A 530 15.09 18.01 22.46
N ASP A 531 14.83 18.10 23.76
CA ASP A 531 13.55 18.61 24.29
C ASP A 531 13.33 20.08 23.90
N GLU A 532 14.37 20.91 23.93
CA GLU A 532 14.32 22.31 23.50
C GLU A 532 14.08 22.43 21.99
N TRP A 533 14.82 21.68 21.18
CA TRP A 533 14.63 21.70 19.74
C TRP A 533 13.25 21.16 19.32
N ALA A 534 12.79 20.06 19.91
CA ALA A 534 11.49 19.46 19.62
C ALA A 534 10.31 20.38 19.98
N LYS A 535 10.47 21.28 20.96
CA LYS A 535 9.49 22.35 21.24
C LYS A 535 9.44 23.38 20.11
N SER A 536 10.60 23.76 19.56
CA SER A 536 10.68 24.71 18.43
C SER A 536 10.20 24.11 17.10
N VAL A 537 10.33 22.79 16.94
CA VAL A 537 9.92 22.03 15.75
C VAL A 537 8.94 20.92 16.16
N PRO A 538 7.68 21.27 16.44
CA PRO A 538 6.71 20.29 16.96
C PRO A 538 6.37 19.20 15.94
N TYR A 539 6.50 19.50 14.65
CA TYR A 539 6.04 18.65 13.55
C TYR A 539 7.01 17.52 13.24
N ARG A 540 6.51 16.28 13.18
CA ARG A 540 7.33 15.12 12.77
C ARG A 540 7.61 15.10 11.28
N LEU A 541 6.55 15.16 10.47
CA LEU A 541 6.62 14.92 9.03
C LEU A 541 6.00 16.04 8.22
N ILE A 542 4.76 16.42 8.51
CA ILE A 542 4.03 17.46 7.78
C ILE A 542 3.87 18.65 8.73
N PRO A 543 4.28 19.87 8.34
CA PRO A 543 4.01 21.06 9.13
C PRO A 543 2.52 21.16 9.46
N TYR A 544 2.21 21.57 10.70
CA TYR A 544 0.84 21.73 11.21
C TYR A 544 0.02 20.44 11.41
N ILE A 545 0.61 19.26 11.20
CA ILE A 545 -0.01 17.95 11.51
C ILE A 545 0.76 17.31 12.67
N TYR A 546 0.05 17.06 13.78
CA TYR A 546 0.60 16.63 15.07
C TYR A 546 0.84 15.12 15.17
#